data_AF-A0A974HV16-F1
#
_entry.id   AF-A0A974HV16-F1
#
_cell.length_a   1.000
_cell.length_b   1.000
_cell.length_c   1.000
_cell.angle_alpha   90.00
_cell.angle_beta   90.00
_cell.angle_gamma   90.00
#
_symmetry.space_group_name_H-M   'P 1'
#
loop_
_entity.id
_entity.type
_entity.pdbx_description
1 polymer ?
#
loop_
_entity_poly.entity_id
_entity_poly.type
_entity_poly.pdbx_seq_one_letter_code
_entity_poly.pdbx_strand_id
1 'polypeptide(L)'
;MDRSTLLNREKKSQNSAHNTTPMFITTYSRQFYKIKKIVQKYLPVLDGDEKLRRIMEDGCRFVSRRARTIGNVLSPSDVCGKQSSPRTWLNVLGTYPCGAGRCVTCKYIEKTSKFESSSTANVFHNKCYINCNTTFVVYLLTCKKCNIQYVGSTTRNLKCRMREHIHSIETQSNSTTVSRHFLECSNGDVANLKIQGIEKVYQSLRGGDKAVKLRYREAFWIFTLDTTQPKGLNFRFDVVCHV
;
A
#
# COMPACT_ATOMS: atom_id res chain seq x y z
N MET A 1 42.70 -32.60 17.42
CA MET A 1 41.25 -32.30 17.36
C MET A 1 40.93 -31.88 15.95
N ASP A 2 40.05 -32.63 15.28
CA ASP A 2 39.88 -32.58 13.82
C ASP A 2 38.75 -31.63 13.37
N ARG A 3 39.03 -30.82 12.35
CA ARG A 3 38.20 -29.69 11.85
C ARG A 3 36.85 -30.15 11.29
N SER A 4 36.75 -31.43 10.93
CA SER A 4 35.56 -32.13 10.44
C SER A 4 34.45 -32.26 11.50
N THR A 5 34.81 -32.32 12.78
CA THR A 5 33.85 -32.54 13.88
C THR A 5 33.05 -31.28 14.27
N LEU A 6 33.53 -30.08 13.92
CA LEU A 6 32.86 -28.81 14.23
C LEU A 6 31.76 -28.42 13.22
N LEU A 7 31.69 -29.09 12.06
CA LEU A 7 30.72 -28.78 11.00
C LEU A 7 29.45 -29.65 11.05
N ASN A 8 29.45 -30.73 11.83
CA ASN A 8 28.26 -31.53 12.08
C ASN A 8 27.47 -30.95 13.25
N ARG A 9 26.71 -29.89 12.95
CA ARG A 9 25.60 -29.50 13.83
C ARG A 9 24.52 -30.56 13.68
N GLU A 10 24.47 -31.54 14.58
CA GLU A 10 23.32 -32.42 14.74
C GLU A 10 22.08 -31.53 14.85
N LYS A 11 21.23 -31.56 13.80
CA LYS A 11 19.91 -30.96 13.88
C LYS A 11 19.17 -31.76 14.93
N LYS A 12 19.11 -31.25 16.17
CA LYS A 12 18.10 -31.67 17.13
C LYS A 12 16.76 -31.57 16.40
N SER A 13 16.21 -32.72 16.07
CA SER A 13 14.82 -32.87 15.65
C SER A 13 13.97 -32.40 16.81
N GLN A 14 13.66 -31.10 16.84
CA GLN A 14 12.60 -30.58 17.69
C GLN A 14 11.28 -30.92 16.99
N ASN A 15 10.81 -32.15 17.20
CA ASN A 15 9.38 -32.40 17.22
C ASN A 15 8.81 -31.71 18.47
N SER A 16 8.69 -30.38 18.43
CA SER A 16 7.81 -29.66 19.35
C SER A 16 6.53 -29.39 18.58
N ALA A 17 5.41 -29.94 19.04
CA ALA A 17 4.08 -29.49 18.63
C ALA A 17 4.08 -27.95 18.69
N HIS A 18 4.01 -27.31 17.52
CA HIS A 18 4.21 -25.88 17.40
C HIS A 18 2.95 -25.23 17.99
N ASN A 19 2.99 -24.81 19.26
CA ASN A 19 2.01 -23.87 19.79
C ASN A 19 2.16 -22.56 19.03
N THR A 20 1.50 -22.46 17.88
CA THR A 20 1.45 -21.30 16.99
C THR A 20 0.51 -20.24 17.54
N THR A 21 0.62 -19.92 18.84
CA THR A 21 -0.12 -18.79 19.39
C THR A 21 0.35 -17.51 18.69
N PRO A 22 -0.54 -16.77 18.01
CA PRO A 22 -0.17 -15.59 17.25
C PRO A 22 0.46 -14.52 18.15
N MET A 23 1.47 -13.83 17.64
CA MET A 23 2.22 -12.81 18.40
C MET A 23 1.87 -11.39 17.95
N PHE A 24 1.45 -10.57 18.90
CA PHE A 24 1.35 -9.13 18.74
C PHE A 24 2.68 -8.47 19.14
N ILE A 25 3.47 -8.10 18.13
CA ILE A 25 4.82 -7.54 18.32
C ILE A 25 4.79 -6.02 18.09
N THR A 26 5.21 -5.24 19.09
CA THR A 26 5.34 -3.79 18.98
C THR A 26 6.71 -3.31 19.47
N THR A 27 7.05 -2.05 19.21
CA THR A 27 8.20 -1.40 19.90
C THR A 27 7.72 -0.87 21.24
N TYR A 28 8.48 -1.11 22.32
CA TYR A 28 8.11 -0.64 23.66
C TYR A 28 7.90 0.88 23.67
N SER A 29 6.75 1.30 24.21
CA SER A 29 6.40 2.68 24.46
C SER A 29 5.76 2.79 25.85
N ARG A 30 5.71 3.99 26.43
CA ARG A 30 5.02 4.23 27.71
C ARG A 30 3.54 3.84 27.67
N GLN A 31 2.94 3.76 26.49
CA GLN A 31 1.55 3.40 26.28
C GLN A 31 1.34 1.91 26.02
N PHE A 32 2.40 1.08 26.03
CA PHE A 32 2.33 -0.34 25.69
C PHE A 32 1.25 -1.09 26.47
N TYR A 33 1.16 -0.90 27.78
CA TYR A 33 0.13 -1.55 28.60
C TYR A 33 -1.29 -1.06 28.29
N LYS A 34 -1.45 0.22 27.93
CA LYS A 34 -2.75 0.76 27.49
C LYS A 34 -3.17 0.13 26.16
N ILE A 35 -2.25 0.04 25.20
CA ILE A 35 -2.47 -0.62 23.90
C ILE A 35 -2.80 -2.09 24.11
N LYS A 36 -2.03 -2.81 24.93
CA LYS A 36 -2.28 -4.21 25.28
C LYS A 36 -3.70 -4.40 25.82
N LYS A 37 -4.13 -3.54 26.75
CA LYS A 37 -5.48 -3.60 27.34
C LYS A 37 -6.58 -3.37 26.29
N ILE A 38 -6.37 -2.42 25.37
CA ILE A 38 -7.32 -2.15 24.27
C ILE A 38 -7.39 -3.36 23.33
N VAL A 39 -6.25 -3.87 22.87
CA VAL A 39 -6.21 -5.01 21.95
C VAL A 39 -6.84 -6.24 22.60
N GLN A 40 -6.52 -6.55 23.85
CA GLN A 40 -7.16 -7.66 24.58
C GLN A 40 -8.67 -7.49 24.73
N LYS A 41 -9.16 -6.26 24.97
CA LYS A 41 -10.59 -5.97 25.10
C LYS A 41 -11.36 -6.24 23.80
N TYR A 42 -10.77 -5.93 22.65
CA TYR A 42 -11.42 -6.06 21.33
C TYR A 42 -10.98 -7.31 20.55
N LEU A 43 -10.09 -8.14 21.10
CA LEU A 43 -9.64 -9.38 20.47
C LEU A 43 -10.79 -10.35 20.13
N PRO A 44 -11.83 -10.52 20.99
CA PRO A 44 -12.95 -11.43 20.70
C PRO A 44 -13.77 -11.05 19.45
N VAL A 45 -13.60 -9.84 18.89
CA VAL A 45 -14.23 -9.48 17.61
C VAL A 45 -13.79 -10.43 16.49
N LEU A 46 -12.60 -11.02 16.60
CA LEU A 46 -12.06 -11.97 15.62
C LEU A 46 -12.70 -13.37 15.72
N ASP A 47 -13.41 -13.68 16.81
CA ASP A 47 -14.10 -14.97 16.99
C ASP A 47 -15.29 -15.13 16.03
N GLY A 48 -15.74 -14.05 15.40
CA GLY A 48 -16.79 -14.07 14.38
C GLY A 48 -16.39 -14.78 13.09
N ASP A 49 -15.09 -15.04 12.87
CA ASP A 49 -14.59 -15.83 11.73
C ASP A 49 -14.11 -17.20 12.22
N GLU A 50 -14.67 -18.27 11.69
CA GLU A 50 -14.37 -19.66 12.08
C GLU A 50 -12.88 -20.01 11.92
N LYS A 51 -12.17 -19.44 10.95
CA LYS A 51 -10.73 -19.68 10.76
C LYS A 51 -9.92 -18.93 11.81
N LEU A 52 -10.26 -17.67 12.07
CA LEU A 52 -9.54 -16.85 13.04
C LEU A 52 -9.76 -17.35 14.46
N ARG A 53 -10.98 -17.79 14.78
CA ARG A 53 -11.34 -18.43 16.05
C ARG A 53 -10.39 -19.59 16.37
N ARG A 54 -10.21 -20.53 15.44
CA ARG A 54 -9.29 -21.68 15.61
C ARG A 54 -7.83 -21.27 15.84
N ILE A 55 -7.38 -20.20 15.19
CA ILE A 55 -5.99 -19.72 15.33
C ILE A 55 -5.79 -18.95 16.66
N MET A 56 -6.84 -18.30 17.14
CA MET A 56 -6.84 -17.43 18.32
C MET A 56 -7.39 -18.09 19.58
N GLU A 57 -7.68 -19.40 19.57
CA GLU A 57 -8.21 -20.17 20.72
C GLU A 57 -7.35 -19.98 21.98
N ASP A 58 -6.02 -19.98 21.84
CA ASP A 58 -5.06 -19.74 22.92
C ASP A 58 -4.78 -18.24 23.19
N GLY A 59 -5.51 -17.36 22.51
CA GLY A 59 -5.34 -15.92 22.54
C GLY A 59 -4.12 -15.41 21.76
N CYS A 60 -3.63 -14.23 22.13
CA CYS A 60 -2.50 -13.58 21.47
C CYS A 60 -1.39 -13.24 22.47
N ARG A 61 -0.15 -13.57 22.12
CA ARG A 61 1.04 -13.24 22.92
C ARG A 61 1.50 -11.82 22.62
N PHE A 62 1.61 -10.99 23.65
CA PHE A 62 2.07 -9.61 23.54
C PHE A 62 3.57 -9.51 23.80
N VAL A 63 4.32 -9.06 22.80
CA VAL A 63 5.77 -8.91 22.89
C VAL A 63 6.16 -7.49 22.50
N SER A 64 7.04 -6.86 23.29
CA SER A 64 7.63 -5.57 22.95
C SER A 64 9.11 -5.71 22.63
N ARG A 65 9.52 -5.20 21.47
CA ARG A 65 10.93 -4.94 21.14
C ARG A 65 11.44 -3.78 21.98
N ARG A 66 12.76 -3.72 22.23
CA ARG A 66 13.42 -2.62 22.95
C ARG A 66 13.04 -1.26 22.36
N ALA A 67 12.76 -0.28 23.22
CA ALA A 67 12.54 1.09 22.79
C ALA A 67 13.76 1.65 22.02
N ARG A 68 13.53 2.58 21.09
CA ARG A 68 14.64 3.26 20.40
C ARG A 68 15.43 4.07 21.42
N THR A 69 16.71 3.74 21.57
CA THR A 69 17.66 4.52 22.39
C THR A 69 18.13 5.75 21.62
N ILE A 70 18.70 6.73 22.31
CA ILE A 70 19.39 7.87 21.68
C ILE A 70 20.44 7.38 20.69
N GLY A 71 21.23 6.36 21.03
CA GLY A 71 22.19 5.72 20.11
C GLY A 71 21.52 5.19 18.84
N ASN A 72 20.38 4.50 18.93
CA ASN A 72 19.63 4.04 17.74
C ASN A 72 19.07 5.19 16.88
N VAL A 73 18.98 6.40 17.44
CA VAL A 73 18.52 7.60 16.73
C VAL A 73 19.69 8.37 16.13
N LEU A 74 20.80 8.51 16.85
CA LEU A 74 21.98 9.28 16.45
C LEU A 74 22.96 8.47 15.59
N SER A 75 23.10 7.17 15.84
CA SER A 75 23.95 6.24 15.10
C SER A 75 23.13 5.05 14.60
N PRO A 76 22.16 5.28 13.69
CA PRO A 76 21.44 4.17 13.08
C PRO A 76 22.44 3.25 12.37
N SER A 77 22.25 1.93 12.51
CA SER A 77 23.10 0.90 11.86
C SER A 77 23.19 1.07 10.35
N ASP A 78 22.21 1.78 9.78
CA ASP A 78 22.27 2.28 8.42
C ASP A 78 22.41 3.79 8.49
N VAL A 79 23.39 4.33 7.77
CA VAL A 79 23.31 5.73 7.34
C VAL A 79 22.13 5.78 6.39
N CYS A 80 20.94 6.13 6.89
CA CYS A 80 19.85 6.59 6.05
C CYS A 80 20.36 7.86 5.39
N GLY A 81 21.10 7.73 4.28
CA GLY A 81 21.13 8.75 3.26
C GLY A 81 19.66 9.07 3.05
N LYS A 82 19.28 10.32 3.32
CA LYS A 82 17.92 10.82 3.06
C LYS A 82 17.51 10.14 1.77
N GLN A 83 16.39 9.41 1.77
CA GLN A 83 15.83 8.86 0.53
C GLN A 83 15.53 10.07 -0.35
N SER A 84 16.56 10.58 -1.01
CA SER A 84 16.41 11.51 -2.08
C SER A 84 15.71 10.66 -3.10
N SER A 85 14.40 10.86 -3.24
CA SER A 85 13.81 10.84 -4.56
C SER A 85 14.91 11.35 -5.49
N PRO A 86 15.38 10.56 -6.47
CA PRO A 86 16.51 10.95 -7.30
C PRO A 86 16.27 12.40 -7.66
N ARG A 87 17.13 13.30 -7.17
CA ARG A 87 16.99 14.73 -7.40
C ARG A 87 17.21 14.87 -8.89
N THR A 88 16.15 14.66 -9.67
CA THR A 88 16.09 15.18 -11.01
C THR A 88 16.42 16.65 -10.88
N TRP A 89 17.23 17.18 -11.79
CA TRP A 89 17.51 18.61 -11.86
C TRP A 89 16.23 19.47 -11.73
N LEU A 90 15.08 18.91 -12.11
CA LEU A 90 13.76 19.36 -11.67
C LEU A 90 13.49 19.04 -10.18
N ASN A 91 13.53 20.07 -9.34
CA ASN A 91 12.98 20.07 -7.97
C ASN A 91 11.43 20.09 -7.95
N VAL A 92 10.81 19.33 -8.84
CA VAL A 92 9.37 19.35 -9.06
C VAL A 92 8.75 18.10 -8.46
N LEU A 93 7.73 18.28 -7.62
CA LEU A 93 6.99 17.19 -6.97
C LEU A 93 5.55 17.16 -7.47
N GLY A 94 4.97 15.97 -7.61
CA GLY A 94 3.59 15.82 -8.07
C GLY A 94 3.44 14.88 -9.25
N THR A 95 2.22 14.84 -9.77
CA THR A 95 1.88 14.13 -11.00
C THR A 95 1.99 15.09 -12.18
N TYR A 96 2.63 14.66 -13.27
CA TYR A 96 2.79 15.45 -14.49
C TYR A 96 2.55 14.58 -15.74
N PRO A 97 2.04 15.16 -16.84
CA PRO A 97 2.07 14.48 -18.12
C PRO A 97 3.51 14.21 -18.53
N CYS A 98 3.75 13.14 -19.30
CA CYS A 98 5.11 12.76 -19.70
C CYS A 98 5.66 13.56 -20.90
N GLY A 99 4.87 14.47 -21.49
CA GLY A 99 5.27 15.29 -22.63
C GLY A 99 5.32 14.57 -23.98
N ALA A 100 5.06 13.26 -24.03
CA ALA A 100 5.00 12.53 -25.30
C ALA A 100 3.71 12.85 -26.06
N GLY A 101 3.82 13.36 -27.30
CA GLY A 101 2.70 13.86 -28.09
C GLY A 101 1.59 12.84 -28.39
N ARG A 102 1.91 11.53 -28.40
CA ARG A 102 0.94 10.43 -28.63
C ARG A 102 0.54 9.68 -27.36
N CYS A 103 0.81 10.22 -26.18
CA CYS A 103 0.46 9.54 -24.93
C CYS A 103 -1.01 9.79 -24.54
N VAL A 104 -1.87 8.81 -24.84
CA VAL A 104 -3.31 8.82 -24.50
C VAL A 104 -3.56 9.15 -23.02
N THR A 105 -2.74 8.61 -22.12
CA THR A 105 -2.85 8.85 -20.67
C THR A 105 -2.68 10.33 -20.30
N CYS A 106 -1.84 11.09 -21.00
CA CYS A 106 -1.56 12.48 -20.65
C CYS A 106 -2.80 13.38 -20.70
N LYS A 107 -3.79 13.04 -21.54
CA LYS A 107 -5.06 13.78 -21.65
C LYS A 107 -5.86 13.80 -20.34
N TYR A 108 -5.71 12.75 -19.53
CA TYR A 108 -6.49 12.54 -18.30
C TYR A 108 -5.65 12.69 -17.02
N ILE A 109 -4.35 13.01 -17.16
CA ILE A 109 -3.45 13.26 -16.02
C ILE A 109 -3.75 14.64 -15.43
N GLU A 110 -4.01 14.67 -14.13
CA GLU A 110 -4.12 15.91 -13.37
C GLU A 110 -2.72 16.38 -12.95
N LYS A 111 -2.32 17.57 -13.41
CA LYS A 111 -1.04 18.16 -13.03
C LYS A 111 -1.15 18.81 -11.65
N THR A 112 -0.72 18.11 -10.62
CA THR A 112 -0.83 18.58 -9.23
C THR A 112 0.21 17.96 -8.30
N SER A 113 0.61 18.71 -7.28
CA SER A 113 1.47 18.26 -6.18
C SER A 113 0.69 17.76 -4.96
N LYS A 114 -0.65 17.86 -4.99
CA LYS A 114 -1.54 17.41 -3.92
C LYS A 114 -2.70 16.55 -4.43
N PHE A 115 -3.21 15.69 -3.58
CA PHE A 115 -4.43 14.93 -3.79
C PHE A 115 -5.27 14.95 -2.53
N GLU A 116 -6.57 14.78 -2.69
CA GLU A 116 -7.55 14.89 -1.62
C GLU A 116 -8.46 13.67 -1.63
N SER A 117 -8.79 13.16 -0.44
CA SER A 117 -9.80 12.11 -0.29
C SER A 117 -11.20 12.72 -0.40
N SER A 118 -12.00 12.23 -1.35
CA SER A 118 -13.39 12.67 -1.48
C SER A 118 -14.26 12.24 -0.28
N SER A 119 -13.87 11.16 0.41
CA SER A 119 -14.61 10.61 1.55
C SER A 119 -14.29 11.30 2.88
N THR A 120 -13.03 11.70 3.07
CA THR A 120 -12.55 12.23 4.37
C THR A 120 -12.16 13.71 4.33
N ALA A 121 -12.14 14.34 3.15
CA ALA A 121 -11.66 15.70 2.90
C ALA A 121 -10.19 15.95 3.30
N ASN A 122 -9.43 14.88 3.61
CA ASN A 122 -8.02 14.99 3.95
C ASN A 122 -7.17 15.27 2.71
N VAL A 123 -6.30 16.28 2.81
CA VAL A 123 -5.38 16.68 1.74
C VAL A 123 -3.97 16.13 2.01
N PHE A 124 -3.38 15.54 0.99
CA PHE A 124 -2.04 14.96 1.02
C PHE A 124 -1.16 15.56 -0.06
N HIS A 125 0.14 15.65 0.22
CA HIS A 125 1.14 16.16 -0.72
C HIS A 125 2.02 15.04 -1.26
N ASN A 126 2.21 15.03 -2.58
CA ASN A 126 3.12 14.12 -3.26
C ASN A 126 4.56 14.39 -2.83
N LYS A 127 5.25 13.33 -2.41
CA LYS A 127 6.67 13.38 -2.00
C LYS A 127 7.63 13.03 -3.13
N CYS A 128 7.12 12.82 -4.35
CA CYS A 128 7.92 12.42 -5.50
C CYS A 128 7.33 12.98 -6.81
N TYR A 129 8.19 13.06 -7.83
CA TYR A 129 7.80 13.30 -9.21
C TYR A 129 7.29 11.99 -9.83
N ILE A 130 6.07 12.03 -10.38
CA ILE A 130 5.44 10.91 -11.07
C ILE A 130 4.92 11.38 -12.42
N ASN A 131 5.17 10.59 -13.45
CA ASN A 131 4.61 10.78 -14.78
C ASN A 131 4.18 9.44 -15.40
N CYS A 132 3.67 9.48 -16.62
CA CYS A 132 3.17 8.31 -17.34
C CYS A 132 4.20 7.18 -17.54
N ASN A 133 5.51 7.48 -17.47
CA ASN A 133 6.58 6.50 -17.61
C ASN A 133 7.06 5.91 -16.27
N THR A 134 6.53 6.38 -15.15
CA THR A 134 6.96 5.94 -13.81
C THR A 134 6.45 4.53 -13.53
N THR A 135 7.32 3.67 -12.97
CA THR A 135 7.03 2.30 -12.55
C THR A 135 6.92 2.19 -11.02
N PHE A 136 6.27 1.13 -10.53
CA PHE A 136 6.03 0.90 -9.09
C PHE A 136 5.29 2.08 -8.43
N VAL A 137 4.12 2.38 -8.99
CA VAL A 137 3.30 3.54 -8.62
C VAL A 137 2.00 3.08 -7.99
N VAL A 138 1.62 3.70 -6.87
CA VAL A 138 0.24 3.74 -6.41
C VAL A 138 -0.42 4.96 -7.04
N TYR A 139 -1.59 4.76 -7.64
CA TYR A 139 -2.33 5.79 -8.35
C TYR A 139 -3.75 5.92 -7.78
N LEU A 140 -4.34 7.09 -8.01
CA LEU A 140 -5.69 7.47 -7.64
C LEU A 140 -6.46 7.82 -8.92
N LEU A 141 -7.58 7.15 -9.14
CA LEU A 141 -8.55 7.51 -10.16
C LEU A 141 -9.72 8.21 -9.48
N THR A 142 -10.23 9.27 -10.11
CA THR A 142 -11.44 9.97 -9.65
C THR A 142 -12.39 10.14 -10.81
N CYS A 143 -13.68 9.85 -10.57
CA CYS A 143 -14.74 10.25 -11.47
C CYS A 143 -15.09 11.72 -11.21
N LYS A 144 -14.92 12.60 -12.20
CA LYS A 144 -15.21 14.04 -12.07
C LYS A 144 -16.71 14.34 -11.90
N LYS A 145 -17.59 13.42 -12.31
CA LYS A 145 -19.04 13.60 -12.23
C LYS A 145 -19.59 13.43 -10.81
N CYS A 146 -19.12 12.43 -10.07
CA CYS A 146 -19.62 12.10 -8.73
C CYS A 146 -18.55 12.14 -7.63
N ASN A 147 -17.30 12.47 -7.99
CA ASN A 147 -16.13 12.52 -7.12
C ASN A 147 -15.75 11.20 -6.44
N ILE A 148 -16.34 10.06 -6.80
CA ILE A 148 -15.94 8.76 -6.24
C ILE A 148 -14.52 8.39 -6.69
N GLN A 149 -13.79 7.70 -5.81
CA GLN A 149 -12.37 7.42 -5.99
C GLN A 149 -12.03 5.92 -5.99
N TYR A 150 -10.99 5.57 -6.73
CA TYR A 150 -10.38 4.24 -6.77
C TYR A 150 -8.87 4.36 -6.55
N VAL A 151 -8.32 3.55 -5.65
CA VAL A 151 -6.87 3.40 -5.48
C VAL A 151 -6.45 2.10 -6.13
N GLY A 152 -5.36 2.14 -6.89
CA GLY A 152 -4.73 0.93 -7.42
C GLY A 152 -3.22 1.07 -7.49
N SER A 153 -2.52 -0.05 -7.73
CA SER A 153 -1.08 -0.05 -7.95
C SER A 153 -0.65 -0.68 -9.27
N THR A 154 0.58 -0.39 -9.70
CA THR A 154 1.20 -1.04 -10.85
C THR A 154 2.71 -1.12 -10.72
N THR A 155 3.29 -2.28 -11.05
CA THR A 155 4.74 -2.48 -11.18
C THR A 155 5.25 -1.99 -12.54
N ARG A 156 4.40 -2.00 -13.57
CA ARG A 156 4.69 -1.52 -14.93
C ARG A 156 4.62 0.01 -15.01
N ASN A 157 4.92 0.59 -16.18
CA ASN A 157 4.74 2.03 -16.39
C ASN A 157 3.28 2.41 -16.20
N LEU A 158 3.05 3.53 -15.52
CA LEU A 158 1.71 4.06 -15.24
C LEU A 158 0.83 4.11 -16.49
N LYS A 159 1.37 4.58 -17.64
CA LYS A 159 0.65 4.64 -18.92
C LYS A 159 0.06 3.32 -19.38
N CYS A 160 0.72 2.19 -19.08
CA CYS A 160 0.22 0.88 -19.51
C CYS A 160 -1.04 0.52 -18.73
N ARG A 161 -1.00 0.65 -17.40
CA ARG A 161 -2.17 0.40 -16.55
C ARG A 161 -3.31 1.38 -16.84
N MET A 162 -2.99 2.65 -17.09
CA MET A 162 -4.01 3.66 -17.41
C MET A 162 -4.68 3.41 -18.75
N ARG A 163 -3.93 2.94 -19.77
CA ARG A 163 -4.51 2.57 -21.06
C ARG A 163 -5.51 1.43 -20.92
N GLU A 164 -5.23 0.45 -20.07
CA GLU A 164 -6.17 -0.65 -19.79
C GLU A 164 -7.47 -0.11 -19.19
N HIS A 165 -7.39 0.75 -18.17
CA HIS A 165 -8.58 1.38 -17.59
C HIS A 165 -9.35 2.23 -18.61
N ILE A 166 -8.65 3.07 -19.38
CA ILE A 166 -9.24 3.90 -20.45
C ILE A 166 -9.97 3.00 -21.45
N HIS A 167 -9.31 1.98 -21.97
CA HIS A 167 -9.90 1.06 -22.95
C HIS A 167 -11.12 0.33 -22.39
N SER A 168 -11.08 -0.13 -21.13
CA SER A 168 -12.23 -0.77 -20.49
C SER A 168 -13.42 0.17 -20.32
N ILE A 169 -13.18 1.48 -20.12
CA ILE A 169 -14.24 2.49 -20.04
C ILE A 169 -14.81 2.77 -21.43
N GLU A 170 -13.95 2.99 -22.44
CA GLU A 170 -14.36 3.27 -23.84
C GLU A 170 -15.15 2.12 -24.45
N THR A 171 -14.77 0.88 -24.13
CA THR A 171 -15.48 -0.34 -24.58
C THR A 171 -16.67 -0.70 -23.71
N GLN A 172 -17.00 0.12 -22.70
CA GLN A 172 -18.14 -0.10 -21.80
C GLN A 172 -18.12 -1.49 -21.14
N SER A 173 -16.92 -1.99 -20.83
CA SER A 173 -16.73 -3.31 -20.24
C SER A 173 -17.24 -3.34 -18.80
N ASN A 174 -17.95 -4.40 -18.42
CA ASN A 174 -18.38 -4.63 -17.03
C ASN A 174 -17.36 -5.43 -16.19
N SER A 175 -16.15 -5.64 -16.72
CA SER A 175 -15.10 -6.48 -16.10
C SER A 175 -14.46 -5.87 -14.86
N THR A 176 -14.32 -4.53 -14.80
CA THR A 176 -13.69 -3.85 -13.67
C THR A 176 -14.69 -2.96 -12.93
N THR A 177 -14.47 -2.72 -11.63
CA THR A 177 -15.30 -1.78 -10.85
C THR A 177 -15.27 -0.38 -11.41
N VAL A 178 -14.10 0.05 -11.89
CA VAL A 178 -13.91 1.36 -12.50
C VAL A 178 -14.75 1.46 -13.77
N SER A 179 -14.59 0.54 -14.73
CA SER A 179 -15.33 0.61 -16.00
C SER A 179 -16.84 0.49 -15.81
N ARG A 180 -17.30 -0.40 -14.92
CA ARG A 180 -18.73 -0.52 -14.54
C ARG A 180 -19.27 0.79 -13.97
N HIS A 181 -18.54 1.41 -13.05
CA HIS A 181 -18.95 2.70 -12.48
C HIS A 181 -19.05 3.79 -13.55
N PHE A 182 -18.09 3.89 -14.47
CA PHE A 182 -18.14 4.90 -15.54
C PHE A 182 -19.28 4.65 -16.54
N LEU A 183 -19.65 3.40 -16.77
CA LEU A 183 -20.84 3.04 -17.56
C LEU A 183 -22.12 3.55 -16.88
N GLU A 184 -22.31 3.22 -15.60
CA GLU A 184 -23.50 3.60 -14.83
C GLU A 184 -23.57 5.12 -14.56
N CYS A 185 -22.44 5.74 -14.22
CA CYS A 185 -22.39 7.13 -13.81
C CYS A 185 -22.37 8.09 -15.02
N SER A 186 -21.62 7.76 -16.08
CA SER A 186 -21.32 8.68 -17.18
C SER A 186 -21.47 8.06 -18.57
N ASN A 187 -22.19 6.95 -18.71
CA ASN A 187 -22.38 6.25 -20.00
C ASN A 187 -21.06 5.89 -20.72
N GLY A 188 -20.01 5.59 -19.95
CA GLY A 188 -18.69 5.25 -20.48
C GLY A 188 -17.82 6.45 -20.91
N ASP A 189 -18.17 7.68 -20.54
CA ASP A 189 -17.38 8.85 -20.93
C ASP A 189 -16.07 9.00 -20.11
N VAL A 190 -14.95 8.69 -20.76
CA VAL A 190 -13.60 8.81 -20.20
C VAL A 190 -13.21 10.26 -19.90
N ALA A 191 -13.87 11.28 -20.47
CA ALA A 191 -13.56 12.68 -20.14
C ALA A 191 -13.73 12.98 -18.63
N ASN A 192 -14.60 12.22 -17.97
CA ASN A 192 -14.81 12.25 -16.52
C ASN A 192 -13.70 11.56 -15.72
N LEU A 193 -12.72 10.92 -16.36
CA LEU A 193 -11.60 10.28 -15.68
C LEU A 193 -10.54 11.31 -15.32
N LYS A 194 -10.17 11.34 -14.03
CA LYS A 194 -9.01 12.08 -13.51
C LYS A 194 -7.99 11.09 -12.98
N ILE A 195 -6.74 11.20 -13.44
CA ILE A 195 -5.64 10.30 -13.08
C ILE A 195 -4.58 11.06 -12.28
N GLN A 196 -4.22 10.54 -11.11
CA GLN A 196 -3.12 11.03 -10.29
C GLN A 196 -2.20 9.88 -9.87
N GLY A 197 -0.89 10.07 -9.95
CA GLY A 197 0.07 9.19 -9.26
C GLY A 197 0.30 9.72 -7.85
N ILE A 198 0.04 8.93 -6.82
CA ILE A 198 0.07 9.44 -5.43
C ILE A 198 1.32 9.01 -4.66
N GLU A 199 1.92 7.88 -5.03
CA GLU A 199 3.16 7.42 -4.44
C GLU A 199 4.00 6.58 -5.42
N LYS A 200 5.31 6.82 -5.42
CA LYS A 200 6.29 5.94 -6.06
C LYS A 200 7.03 5.13 -5.01
N VAL A 201 7.03 3.81 -5.16
CA VAL A 201 7.80 2.93 -4.28
C VAL A 201 9.21 2.79 -4.81
N TYR A 202 10.18 3.13 -3.96
CA TYR A 202 11.61 2.95 -4.22
C TYR A 202 12.11 1.63 -3.61
N GLN A 203 13.13 1.06 -4.25
CA GLN A 203 13.85 -0.09 -3.73
C GLN A 203 14.49 0.27 -2.39
N SER A 204 14.35 -0.61 -1.40
CA SER A 204 15.01 -0.45 -0.11
C SER A 204 16.49 -0.82 -0.24
N LEU A 205 17.37 -0.06 0.44
CA LEU A 205 18.81 -0.34 0.51
C LEU A 205 19.10 -1.71 1.11
N ARG A 206 18.28 -2.17 2.07
CA ARG A 206 18.37 -3.50 2.69
C ARG A 206 17.83 -4.64 1.81
N GLY A 207 17.56 -4.36 0.53
CA GLY A 207 16.81 -5.27 -0.32
C GLY A 207 15.35 -5.42 0.14
N GLY A 208 14.74 -6.54 -0.21
CA GLY A 208 13.33 -6.83 0.03
C GLY A 208 12.49 -6.70 -1.25
N ASP A 209 11.35 -7.39 -1.23
CA ASP A 209 10.44 -7.43 -2.38
C ASP A 209 9.69 -6.10 -2.53
N LYS A 210 10.04 -5.39 -3.60
CA LYS A 210 9.44 -4.10 -3.97
C LYS A 210 7.96 -4.23 -4.32
N ALA A 211 7.53 -5.36 -4.88
CA ALA A 211 6.14 -5.61 -5.22
C ALA A 211 5.30 -5.84 -3.96
N VAL A 212 5.83 -6.55 -2.96
CA VAL A 212 5.17 -6.68 -1.65
C VAL A 212 5.00 -5.32 -0.99
N LYS A 213 6.06 -4.49 -1.00
CA LYS A 213 5.97 -3.11 -0.49
C LYS A 213 4.94 -2.28 -1.25
N LEU A 214 4.85 -2.42 -2.57
CA LEU A 214 3.85 -1.74 -3.39
C LEU A 214 2.41 -2.10 -2.99
N ARG A 215 2.12 -3.39 -2.83
CA ARG A 215 0.81 -3.89 -2.37
C ARG A 215 0.46 -3.38 -0.97
N TYR A 216 1.42 -3.37 -0.06
CA TYR A 216 1.22 -2.79 1.27
C TYR A 216 0.86 -1.30 1.20
N ARG A 217 1.53 -0.53 0.34
CA ARG A 217 1.24 0.90 0.15
C ARG A 217 -0.11 1.13 -0.54
N GLU A 218 -0.52 0.26 -1.46
CA GLU A 218 -1.87 0.26 -2.04
C GLU A 218 -2.94 0.09 -0.96
N ALA A 219 -2.84 -0.96 -0.14
CA ALA A 219 -3.77 -1.20 0.98
C ALA A 219 -3.80 0.00 1.93
N PHE A 220 -2.62 0.51 2.31
CA PHE A 220 -2.52 1.71 3.14
C PHE A 220 -3.32 2.89 2.56
N TRP A 221 -3.20 3.18 1.26
CA TRP A 221 -3.92 4.30 0.64
C TRP A 221 -5.41 4.03 0.46
N ILE A 222 -5.82 2.79 0.20
CA ILE A 222 -7.25 2.41 0.18
C ILE A 222 -7.90 2.76 1.52
N PHE A 223 -7.27 2.36 2.63
CA PHE A 223 -7.75 2.68 3.97
C PHE A 223 -7.68 4.18 4.30
N THR A 224 -6.55 4.81 3.97
CA THR A 224 -6.29 6.23 4.32
C THR A 224 -7.25 7.17 3.59
N LEU A 225 -7.60 6.85 2.34
CA LEU A 225 -8.49 7.67 1.52
C LEU A 225 -9.97 7.23 1.61
N ASP A 226 -10.28 6.17 2.36
CA ASP A 226 -11.62 5.58 2.50
C ASP A 226 -12.27 5.32 1.12
N THR A 227 -11.54 4.63 0.24
CA THR A 227 -12.00 4.33 -1.14
C THR A 227 -12.69 2.98 -1.28
N THR A 228 -13.05 2.34 -0.17
CA THR A 228 -13.85 1.11 -0.20
C THR A 228 -15.33 1.39 -0.46
N GLN A 229 -16.01 0.50 -1.16
CA GLN A 229 -17.47 0.58 -1.34
C GLN A 229 -18.20 0.61 0.02
N PRO A 230 -19.27 1.42 0.16
CA PRO A 230 -19.96 2.17 -0.89
C PRO A 230 -19.41 3.57 -1.19
N LYS A 231 -18.49 4.09 -0.37
CA LYS A 231 -17.98 5.48 -0.52
C LYS A 231 -16.92 5.62 -1.61
N GLY A 232 -16.28 4.52 -2.00
CA GLY A 232 -15.32 4.45 -3.10
C GLY A 232 -15.54 3.22 -3.99
N LEU A 233 -14.59 2.97 -4.89
CA LEU A 233 -14.69 1.93 -5.92
C LEU A 233 -13.92 0.63 -5.60
N ASN A 234 -13.08 0.62 -4.56
CA ASN A 234 -12.35 -0.59 -4.14
C ASN A 234 -13.29 -1.56 -3.42
N PHE A 235 -13.18 -2.86 -3.70
CA PHE A 235 -13.92 -3.86 -2.94
C PHE A 235 -13.22 -4.16 -1.61
N ARG A 236 -14.00 -4.59 -0.61
CA ARG A 236 -13.47 -4.99 0.69
C ARG A 236 -12.44 -6.13 0.59
N PHE A 237 -12.63 -7.03 -0.38
CA PHE A 237 -11.72 -8.16 -0.64
C PHE A 237 -10.38 -7.75 -1.26
N ASP A 238 -10.30 -6.62 -1.96
CA ASP A 238 -9.04 -6.11 -2.53
C ASP A 238 -7.99 -5.83 -1.45
N VAL A 239 -8.41 -5.74 -0.19
CA VAL A 239 -7.56 -5.40 0.96
C VAL A 239 -7.15 -6.62 1.78
N VAL A 240 -7.86 -7.74 1.65
CA VAL A 240 -7.66 -8.96 2.45
C VAL A 240 -6.54 -9.84 1.88
N CYS A 241 -6.17 -9.69 0.60
CA CYS A 241 -5.09 -10.45 -0.04
C CYS A 241 -3.66 -10.08 0.43
N HIS A 242 -3.52 -9.32 1.52
CA HIS A 242 -2.27 -8.69 1.95
C HIS A 242 -1.91 -8.94 3.42
N VAL A 243 -2.62 -9.86 4.08
CA VAL A 243 -2.29 -10.37 5.42
C VAL A 243 -1.74 -11.79 5.31
#